data_AF-A0A963L091-F1
#
_entry.id   AF-A0A963L091-F1
#
_cell.length_a   1.000
_cell.length_b   1.000
_cell.length_c   1.000
_cell.angle_alpha   90.00
_cell.angle_beta   90.00
_cell.angle_gamma   90.00
#
_symmetry.space_group_name_H-M   'P 1'
#
loop_
_entity.id
_entity.type
_entity.pdbx_description
1 polymer ?
#
loop_
_entity_poly.entity_id
_entity_poly.type
_entity_poly.pdbx_seq_one_letter_code
_entity_poly.pdbx_strand_id
1 'polypeptide(L)'
;MSHPHKSSRRQILQMLSGVPMLPLSSALGGSALLAACGGGEDGAIPKSGTAVSLESVSFSSMAAPDLSDAAAMATTSVDSVMTTHFSDGSQVDFELAYQPFFITGDTVAKLGGGTILAGGYVDIHGN
;
A
#
# COMPACT_ATOMS: atom_id res chain seq x y z
N MET A 1 34.96 -14.18 -18.77
CA MET A 1 33.95 -14.03 -17.69
C MET A 1 33.71 -12.54 -17.48
N SER A 2 32.59 -12.05 -18.01
CA SER A 2 32.27 -10.62 -18.10
C SER A 2 31.75 -10.12 -16.74
N HIS A 3 32.40 -9.13 -16.16
CA HIS A 3 31.89 -8.40 -15.01
C HIS A 3 31.00 -7.26 -15.53
N PRO A 4 29.69 -7.23 -15.22
CA PRO A 4 28.86 -6.11 -15.64
C PRO A 4 29.32 -4.86 -14.91
N HIS A 5 29.84 -3.90 -15.67
CA HIS A 5 30.05 -2.52 -15.25
C HIS A 5 28.73 -2.00 -14.68
N LYS A 6 28.62 -1.87 -13.36
CA LYS A 6 27.49 -1.20 -12.72
C LYS A 6 27.52 0.27 -13.17
N SER A 7 26.72 0.61 -14.18
CA SER A 7 26.43 1.99 -14.53
C SER A 7 25.87 2.67 -13.26
N SER A 8 26.72 3.47 -12.62
CA SER A 8 26.42 4.07 -11.33
C SER A 8 25.50 5.27 -11.57
N ARG A 9 24.35 5.30 -10.89
CA ARG A 9 23.45 6.47 -10.83
C ARG A 9 24.21 7.79 -10.58
N ARG A 10 25.33 7.72 -9.86
CA ARG A 10 26.22 8.85 -9.57
C ARG A 10 26.87 9.44 -10.84
N GLN A 11 27.17 8.61 -11.83
CA GLN A 11 27.80 9.02 -13.09
C GLN A 11 26.82 9.76 -14.01
N ILE A 12 25.54 9.38 -13.99
CA ILE A 12 24.46 10.08 -14.70
C ILE A 12 24.23 11.47 -14.09
N LEU A 13 24.19 11.55 -12.75
CA LEU A 13 24.04 12.82 -12.04
C LEU A 13 25.21 13.79 -12.29
N GLN A 14 26.44 13.27 -12.40
CA GLN A 14 27.63 14.08 -12.73
C GLN A 14 27.59 14.66 -14.15
N MET A 15 27.04 13.93 -15.13
CA MET A 15 26.86 14.46 -16.48
C MET A 15 25.79 15.56 -16.53
N LEU A 16 24.75 15.48 -15.71
CA LEU A 16 23.69 16.49 -15.68
C LEU A 16 24.09 17.77 -14.91
N SER A 17 25.05 17.68 -13.99
CA SER A 17 25.52 18.83 -13.20
C SER A 17 26.66 19.63 -13.84
N GLY A 18 27.22 19.16 -14.96
CA GLY A 18 28.43 19.73 -15.58
C GLY A 18 28.20 20.56 -16.84
N VAL A 19 26.96 20.73 -17.31
CA VAL A 19 26.70 21.45 -18.56
C VAL A 19 26.56 22.95 -18.26
N PRO A 20 27.38 23.82 -18.87
CA PRO A 20 27.23 25.26 -18.74
C PRO A 20 25.86 25.67 -19.26
N MET A 21 25.11 26.42 -18.46
CA MET A 21 23.78 26.97 -18.75
C MET A 21 23.79 27.78 -20.05
N LEU A 22 23.58 27.10 -21.16
CA LEU A 22 23.18 27.70 -22.43
C LEU A 22 21.69 28.06 -22.33
N PRO A 23 21.27 29.24 -22.81
CA PRO A 23 19.88 29.66 -22.75
C PRO A 23 19.08 28.84 -23.77
N LEU A 24 18.63 27.65 -23.39
CA LEU A 24 17.59 26.89 -24.08
C LEU A 24 16.20 27.46 -23.75
N SER A 25 16.05 28.77 -23.91
CA SER A 25 14.82 29.53 -23.65
C SER A 25 13.75 29.37 -24.74
N SER A 26 13.69 28.24 -25.46
CA SER A 26 12.66 28.11 -26.52
C SER A 26 12.22 26.71 -26.96
N ALA A 27 12.65 25.59 -26.37
CA ALA A 27 12.24 24.28 -26.93
C ALA A 27 11.80 23.16 -25.97
N LEU A 28 12.06 23.19 -24.66
CA LEU A 28 11.48 22.18 -23.74
C LEU A 28 11.12 22.84 -22.41
N GLY A 29 9.90 23.36 -22.33
CA GLY A 29 9.31 23.86 -21.09
C GLY A 29 9.26 22.76 -20.02
N GLY A 30 9.92 23.02 -18.90
CA GLY A 30 10.08 22.11 -17.76
C GLY A 30 8.82 21.92 -16.92
N SER A 31 7.76 21.36 -17.50
CA SER A 31 6.49 21.12 -16.77
C SER A 31 6.08 19.64 -16.71
N ALA A 32 6.81 18.73 -17.37
CA ALA A 32 6.45 17.30 -17.37
C ALA A 32 6.71 16.58 -16.03
N LEU A 33 7.51 17.16 -15.12
CA LEU A 33 7.83 16.55 -13.82
C LEU A 33 6.97 17.09 -12.65
N LEU A 34 6.17 18.14 -12.88
CA LEU A 34 5.40 18.81 -11.82
C LEU A 34 3.90 18.49 -11.83
N ALA A 35 3.39 17.79 -12.84
CA ALA A 35 1.97 17.42 -12.94
C ALA A 35 1.56 16.26 -12.00
N ALA A 36 2.46 15.76 -11.15
CA ALA A 36 2.20 14.65 -10.24
C ALA A 36 1.78 15.06 -8.81
N CYS A 37 1.73 16.36 -8.50
CA CYS A 37 1.32 16.83 -7.17
C CYS A 37 0.46 18.09 -7.24
N GLY A 38 -0.83 17.95 -6.98
CA GLY A 38 -1.59 18.99 -6.27
C GLY A 38 -2.50 19.84 -7.13
N GLY A 39 -3.79 19.75 -6.83
CA GLY A 39 -4.89 20.47 -7.48
C GLY A 39 -4.76 21.98 -7.45
N GLY A 40 -5.29 22.61 -8.50
CA GLY A 40 -5.40 24.04 -8.67
C GLY A 40 -6.06 24.31 -10.02
N GLU A 41 -7.15 25.05 -9.98
CA GLU A 41 -8.06 25.32 -11.09
C GLU A 41 -7.42 26.27 -12.12
N ASP A 42 -7.97 26.29 -13.33
CA ASP A 42 -7.65 27.19 -14.46
C ASP A 42 -6.36 26.92 -15.27
N GLY A 43 -6.51 26.00 -16.22
CA GLY A 43 -5.60 25.83 -17.35
C GLY A 43 -6.00 24.58 -18.13
N ALA A 44 -6.75 24.74 -19.22
CA ALA A 44 -7.29 23.64 -20.02
C ALA A 44 -6.19 22.79 -20.67
N ILE A 45 -5.70 21.80 -19.92
CA ILE A 45 -5.04 20.60 -20.45
C ILE A 45 -6.16 19.73 -21.03
N PRO A 46 -5.98 19.08 -22.21
CA PRO A 46 -6.95 18.10 -22.68
C PRO A 46 -7.11 17.02 -21.59
N LYS A 47 -8.28 17.02 -20.94
CA LYS A 47 -8.76 15.95 -20.05
C LYS A 47 -8.84 14.68 -20.87
N SER A 48 -7.75 13.92 -20.91
CA SER A 48 -7.76 12.58 -21.47
C SER A 48 -8.44 11.67 -20.45
N GLY A 49 -9.74 11.44 -20.66
CA GLY A 49 -10.62 10.65 -19.79
C GLY A 49 -11.31 11.46 -18.71
N THR A 50 -12.60 11.22 -18.51
CA THR A 50 -13.31 11.61 -17.28
C THR A 50 -12.60 10.91 -16.12
N ALA A 51 -11.96 11.67 -15.23
CA ALA A 51 -11.35 11.11 -14.04
C ALA A 51 -12.46 10.43 -13.21
N VAL A 52 -12.37 9.12 -13.04
CA VAL A 52 -13.30 8.33 -12.25
C VAL A 52 -12.95 8.53 -10.77
N SER A 53 -13.88 9.05 -9.99
CA SER A 53 -13.71 9.28 -8.55
C SER A 53 -14.45 8.22 -7.75
N LEU A 54 -13.89 7.83 -6.59
CA LEU A 54 -14.61 7.02 -5.61
C LEU A 54 -15.79 7.83 -5.07
N GLU A 55 -17.00 7.27 -5.16
CA GLU A 55 -18.24 7.94 -4.76
C GLU A 55 -18.73 7.45 -3.39
N SER A 56 -18.69 6.15 -3.14
CA SER A 56 -19.04 5.58 -1.85
C SER A 56 -18.39 4.22 -1.59
N VAL A 57 -18.45 3.78 -0.33
CA VAL A 57 -18.00 2.46 0.11
C VAL A 57 -19.09 1.84 0.95
N SER A 58 -19.42 0.57 0.69
CA SER A 58 -20.35 -0.21 1.48
C SER A 58 -19.69 -1.49 2.00
N PHE A 59 -20.22 -2.03 3.09
CA PHE A 59 -19.74 -3.27 3.70
C PHE A 59 -20.89 -4.27 3.76
N SER A 60 -20.65 -5.48 3.25
CA SER A 60 -21.55 -6.61 3.47
C SER A 60 -21.07 -7.45 4.64
N SER A 61 -22.01 -7.88 5.47
CA SER A 61 -21.74 -8.74 6.62
C SER A 61 -21.71 -10.21 6.20
N MET A 62 -20.90 -11.00 6.90
CA MET A 62 -20.97 -12.46 6.90
C MET A 62 -22.09 -12.97 7.84
N ALA A 63 -22.75 -14.06 7.46
CA ALA A 63 -23.66 -14.78 8.36
C ALA A 63 -22.89 -15.54 9.45
N ALA A 64 -23.43 -15.61 10.67
CA ALA A 64 -22.80 -16.39 11.72
C ALA A 64 -22.75 -17.89 11.33
N PRO A 65 -21.59 -18.56 11.45
CA PRO A 65 -21.50 -20.01 11.23
C PRO A 65 -22.44 -20.78 12.16
N ASP A 66 -22.96 -21.90 11.66
CA ASP A 66 -23.85 -22.79 12.42
C ASP A 66 -23.31 -24.23 12.44
N LEU A 67 -24.09 -25.16 13.01
CA LEU A 67 -23.67 -26.56 13.15
C LEU A 67 -23.50 -27.30 11.81
N SER A 68 -23.95 -26.74 10.68
CA SER A 68 -23.65 -27.28 9.36
C SER A 68 -22.19 -27.05 8.95
N ASP A 69 -21.53 -26.04 9.54
CA ASP A 69 -20.09 -25.79 9.43
C ASP A 69 -19.46 -25.56 10.82
N ALA A 70 -19.42 -26.63 11.60
CA ALA A 70 -18.80 -26.62 12.93
C ALA A 70 -17.30 -26.29 12.89
N ALA A 71 -16.62 -26.46 11.75
CA ALA A 71 -15.19 -26.13 11.63
C ALA A 71 -14.98 -24.61 11.60
N ALA A 72 -15.81 -23.86 10.86
CA ALA A 72 -15.79 -22.41 10.88
C ALA A 72 -16.06 -21.85 12.29
N MET A 73 -16.91 -22.49 13.10
CA MET A 73 -17.13 -22.08 14.50
C MET A 73 -15.90 -22.18 15.40
N ALA A 74 -14.94 -23.07 15.08
CA ALA A 74 -13.73 -23.30 15.87
C ALA A 74 -12.56 -22.40 15.46
N THR A 75 -12.74 -21.57 14.44
CA THR A 75 -11.69 -20.70 13.88
C THR A 75 -12.20 -19.27 13.71
N THR A 76 -11.31 -18.32 13.46
CA THR A 76 -11.68 -16.96 13.07
C THR A 76 -11.87 -16.89 11.55
N SER A 77 -13.11 -17.08 11.08
CA SER A 77 -13.51 -16.94 9.68
C SER A 77 -13.99 -15.52 9.35
N VAL A 78 -13.76 -15.06 8.11
CA VAL A 78 -14.24 -13.77 7.61
C VAL A 78 -14.63 -13.93 6.14
N ASP A 79 -15.91 -13.70 5.84
CA ASP A 79 -16.45 -13.65 4.46
C ASP A 79 -17.09 -12.28 4.15
N SER A 80 -16.84 -11.27 4.98
CA SER A 80 -17.34 -9.91 4.76
C SER A 80 -16.64 -9.26 3.56
N VAL A 81 -17.36 -8.43 2.80
CA VAL A 81 -16.83 -7.77 1.60
C VAL A 81 -16.94 -6.25 1.75
N MET A 82 -15.91 -5.53 1.31
CA MET A 82 -15.95 -4.09 1.08
C MET A 82 -16.16 -3.82 -0.41
N THR A 83 -17.26 -3.15 -0.75
CA THR A 83 -17.57 -2.75 -2.13
C THR A 83 -17.34 -1.27 -2.31
N THR A 84 -16.47 -0.90 -3.24
CA THR A 84 -16.25 0.50 -3.65
C THR A 84 -17.11 0.83 -4.87
N HIS A 85 -17.85 1.93 -4.82
CA HIS A 85 -18.65 2.45 -5.93
C HIS A 85 -18.00 3.70 -6.50
N PHE A 86 -17.88 3.76 -7.82
CA PHE A 86 -17.23 4.85 -8.53
C PHE A 86 -18.24 5.70 -9.31
N SER A 87 -17.84 6.94 -9.62
CA SER A 87 -18.66 7.93 -10.33
C SER A 87 -19.07 7.55 -11.75
N ASP A 88 -18.42 6.54 -12.34
CA ASP A 88 -18.77 5.96 -13.64
C ASP A 88 -19.74 4.77 -13.53
N GLY A 89 -20.22 4.47 -12.32
CA GLY A 89 -21.09 3.34 -12.00
C GLY A 89 -20.35 2.01 -11.84
N SER A 90 -19.03 1.97 -12.04
CA SER A 90 -18.24 0.77 -11.81
C SER A 90 -18.15 0.44 -10.31
N GLN A 91 -17.96 -0.85 -10.02
CA GLN A 91 -17.82 -1.37 -8.67
C GLN A 91 -16.63 -2.30 -8.59
N VAL A 92 -15.96 -2.31 -7.45
CA VAL A 92 -14.87 -3.24 -7.14
C VAL A 92 -15.12 -3.81 -5.75
N ASP A 93 -15.10 -5.13 -5.66
CA ASP A 93 -15.25 -5.87 -4.43
C ASP A 93 -13.88 -6.27 -3.89
N PHE A 94 -13.71 -6.07 -2.58
CA PHE A 94 -12.54 -6.49 -1.82
C PHE A 94 -12.99 -7.44 -0.71
N GLU A 95 -12.62 -8.72 -0.85
CA GLU A 95 -12.78 -9.69 0.25
C GLU A 95 -11.94 -9.25 1.45
N LEU A 96 -12.57 -9.18 2.62
CA LEU A 96 -11.87 -8.86 3.85
C LEU A 96 -11.24 -10.13 4.42
N ALA A 97 -10.10 -9.98 5.09
CA ALA A 97 -9.38 -11.09 5.67
C ALA A 97 -8.99 -10.82 7.12
N TYR A 98 -8.90 -11.88 7.91
CA TYR A 98 -8.33 -11.84 9.25
C TYR A 98 -6.81 -12.04 9.17
N GLN A 99 -6.05 -11.01 9.58
CA GLN A 99 -4.59 -11.09 9.67
C GLN A 99 -4.16 -10.85 11.13
N PRO A 100 -3.76 -11.91 11.87
CA PRO A 100 -3.25 -11.75 13.22
C PRO A 100 -1.85 -11.13 13.21
N PHE A 101 -1.57 -10.28 14.20
CA PHE A 101 -0.19 -9.87 14.49
C PHE A 101 0.53 -10.92 15.32
N PHE A 102 -0.16 -11.47 16.32
CA PHE A 102 0.31 -12.56 17.18
C PHE A 102 -0.88 -13.47 17.53
N ILE A 103 -0.65 -14.78 17.58
CA ILE A 103 -1.60 -15.74 18.14
C ILE A 103 -1.14 -16.11 19.55
N THR A 104 -2.08 -16.14 20.50
CA THR A 104 -1.77 -16.54 21.88
C THR A 104 -1.17 -17.94 21.90
N GLY A 105 -0.05 -18.10 22.61
CA GLY A 105 0.70 -19.34 22.65
C GLY A 105 1.83 -19.44 21.62
N ASP A 106 1.92 -18.53 20.65
CA ASP A 106 3.05 -18.49 19.74
C ASP A 106 4.30 -17.92 20.40
N THR A 107 5.46 -18.38 19.96
CA THR A 107 6.75 -17.80 20.31
C THR A 107 7.06 -16.64 19.36
N VAL A 108 7.18 -15.43 19.90
CA VAL A 108 7.40 -14.18 19.15
C VAL A 108 8.68 -13.48 19.60
N ALA A 109 9.21 -12.56 18.80
CA ALA A 109 10.43 -11.84 19.16
C ALA A 109 10.23 -10.92 20.38
N LYS A 110 11.15 -10.96 21.35
CA LYS A 110 11.13 -10.07 22.51
C LYS A 110 11.87 -8.76 22.20
N LEU A 111 11.34 -7.63 22.69
CA LEU A 111 12.09 -6.38 22.73
C LEU A 111 13.33 -6.56 23.62
N GLY A 112 14.52 -6.35 23.07
CA GLY A 112 15.80 -6.58 23.76
C GLY A 112 16.50 -7.90 23.43
N GLY A 113 15.96 -8.70 22.49
CA GLY A 113 16.56 -9.94 22.01
C GLY A 113 15.96 -11.19 22.63
N GLY A 114 16.09 -12.31 21.93
CA GLY A 114 15.44 -13.57 22.28
C GLY A 114 13.96 -13.63 21.90
N THR A 115 13.23 -14.56 22.50
CA THR A 115 11.82 -14.81 22.22
C THR A 115 10.96 -14.76 23.49
N ILE A 116 9.66 -14.55 23.33
CA ILE A 116 8.66 -14.53 24.40
C ILE A 116 7.36 -15.20 23.92
N LEU A 117 6.57 -15.75 24.83
CA LEU A 117 5.26 -16.32 24.53
C LEU A 117 4.21 -15.20 24.37
N ALA A 118 3.52 -15.13 23.24
CA ALA A 118 2.42 -14.21 23.03
C ALA A 118 1.26 -14.51 24.00
N GLY A 119 0.86 -13.51 24.79
CA GLY A 119 -0.17 -13.66 25.82
C GLY A 119 0.27 -14.45 27.06
N GLY A 120 1.56 -14.78 27.19
CA GLY A 120 2.10 -15.43 28.39
C GLY A 120 2.23 -14.48 29.59
N TYR A 121 2.18 -15.05 30.79
CA TYR A 121 2.47 -14.33 32.04
C TYR A 121 3.96 -14.40 32.36
N VAL A 122 4.51 -13.34 32.95
CA VAL A 122 5.88 -13.29 33.45
C VAL A 122 5.88 -12.93 34.93
N ASP A 123 6.72 -13.60 35.72
CA ASP A 123 7.04 -13.14 37.07
C ASP A 123 7.99 -11.94 36.97
N ILE A 124 7.57 -10.78 37.49
CA ILE A 124 8.41 -9.58 37.54
C ILE A 124 9.61 -9.75 38.49
N HIS A 125 9.57 -10.74 39.37
CA HIS A 125 10.64 -11.09 40.30
C HIS A 125 11.58 -12.18 39.76
N GLY A 126 11.31 -12.73 38.57
CA GLY A 126 12.26 -13.57 37.83
C GLY A 126 12.39 -15.03 38.29
N ASN A 127 11.33 -15.64 38.84
CA ASN A 127 11.29 -17.10 39.05
C ASN A 127 10.64 -17.85 37.88
#